data_AF-A0A9D1M6W4-F1
#
_entry.id   AF-A0A9D1M6W4-F1
#
_cell.length_a   1.000
_cell.length_b   1.000
_cell.length_c   1.000
_cell.angle_alpha   90.00
_cell.angle_beta   90.00
_cell.angle_gamma   90.00
#
_symmetry.space_group_name_H-M   'P 1'
#
loop_
_entity.id
_entity.type
_entity.pdbx_description
1 polymer ?
#
loop_
_entity_poly.entity_id
_entity_poly.type
_entity_poly.pdbx_seq_one_letter_code
_entity_poly.pdbx_strand_id
1 'polypeptide(L)'
;MNHFYICLYLFSALFFGINRTTASQTIKRPSFAVRTTTAITIDSIQRKTGLTRLYITLRYFPYKAVTLEKEIRLTDFKSHSSWKATDMEGGDLGRRIMIPESGKMTLFIDFPAIPASVRYVDFINTSQDFPFKIIDISLFDHALSADTKQTPLTSVQKQPGKRPQSSTSVVHVLLNGYHSRLGIDTALFLETNLITGEQKRIPQKIDSAGRFSVVFPQSYPQQHTLFLPYGYIHFYSEPGDELFISAELDEMAVPYQKPEEAELNYTHLRYEGDQAKTNQELKTIRTTMYRLFPPTPIEIQGLSAQAYKQKIGQLAQHQQQALDSLIQALHIGEKAAGIARKSFQCSVANRLFDLEYKKRLQKRAISLPPDYYRIDLTALGTPSSLFAAEYLNLIDRLELSQIMDDGKKSVTGNDVVSAFNRLNIPLTSDEQELIRYSFSMKTPSDTAGISDFHRRTKAFNQQYPALQLAAREQALLQKYRSTLSRTMGIDSKLLSEILYGRRVILSLYALKRALSDKELSAFYQPVTQPEIRTAIQSEYLKSTRK
;
A
#
# COMPACT_ATOMS: atom_id res chain seq x y z
N MET A 1 -23.83 33.63 100.01
CA MET A 1 -25.24 33.30 99.75
C MET A 1 -25.49 33.34 98.25
N ASN A 2 -26.17 32.32 97.74
CA ASN A 2 -26.85 32.19 96.44
C ASN A 2 -25.97 32.25 95.18
N HIS A 3 -25.68 31.11 94.52
CA HIS A 3 -26.57 30.40 93.56
C HIS A 3 -27.04 31.30 92.41
N PHE A 4 -26.50 31.12 91.20
CA PHE A 4 -27.25 30.49 90.10
C PHE A 4 -26.45 30.36 88.77
N TYR A 5 -26.43 29.12 88.27
CA TYR A 5 -26.28 28.66 86.88
C TYR A 5 -24.97 28.91 86.08
N ILE A 6 -24.00 28.00 86.22
CA ILE A 6 -23.32 27.40 85.07
C ILE A 6 -23.34 25.88 85.28
N CYS A 7 -24.49 25.30 84.95
CA CYS A 7 -24.72 23.87 84.90
C CYS A 7 -24.90 23.52 83.42
N LEU A 8 -23.83 23.09 82.74
CA LEU A 8 -23.89 22.15 81.61
C LEU A 8 -22.46 21.71 81.21
N TYR A 9 -21.77 21.00 82.12
CA TYR A 9 -20.42 20.48 81.87
C TYR A 9 -20.39 19.01 81.45
N LEU A 10 -21.49 18.45 80.92
CA LEU A 10 -21.61 16.99 80.75
C LEU A 10 -22.31 16.47 79.48
N PHE A 11 -22.48 17.28 78.42
CA PHE A 11 -23.02 16.76 77.15
C PHE A 11 -22.42 17.48 75.94
N SER A 12 -21.36 16.90 75.38
CA SER A 12 -20.91 17.00 73.97
C SER A 12 -19.48 16.47 73.75
N ALA A 13 -18.98 15.62 74.65
CA ALA A 13 -17.87 14.71 74.36
C ALA A 13 -18.36 13.58 73.44
N LEU A 14 -18.70 13.85 72.18
CA LEU A 14 -18.96 12.83 71.14
C LEU A 14 -19.11 13.39 69.71
N PHE A 15 -18.27 14.35 69.30
CA PHE A 15 -18.15 14.72 67.88
C PHE A 15 -16.74 15.22 67.52
N PHE A 16 -15.69 14.59 68.05
CA PHE A 16 -14.42 14.57 67.31
C PHE A 16 -14.52 13.45 66.27
N GLY A 17 -15.26 13.74 65.21
CA GLY A 17 -15.17 12.99 63.97
C GLY A 17 -13.70 12.97 63.57
N ILE A 18 -13.12 11.77 63.55
CA ILE A 18 -11.85 11.52 62.92
C ILE A 18 -12.07 11.85 61.44
N ASN A 19 -11.84 13.10 61.05
CA ASN A 19 -11.52 13.43 59.68
C ASN A 19 -10.19 12.73 59.41
N ARG A 20 -10.24 11.44 59.08
CA ARG A 20 -9.20 10.83 58.28
C ARG A 20 -9.25 11.60 56.98
N THR A 21 -8.42 12.62 56.86
CA THR A 21 -8.03 13.17 55.57
C THR A 21 -7.51 11.99 54.76
N THR A 22 -8.39 11.38 53.97
CA THR A 22 -8.00 10.34 53.03
C THR A 22 -6.95 10.97 52.14
N ALA A 23 -5.71 10.50 52.28
CA ALA A 23 -4.62 10.89 51.42
C ALA A 23 -5.02 10.53 49.98
N SER A 24 -5.48 11.54 49.25
CA SER A 24 -5.83 11.45 47.84
C SER A 24 -4.62 11.93 47.07
N GLN A 25 -3.94 11.03 46.38
CA GLN A 25 -2.85 11.40 45.48
C GLN A 25 -3.43 11.64 44.08
N THR A 26 -3.17 12.81 43.51
CA THR A 26 -3.55 13.11 42.12
C THR A 26 -2.28 13.24 41.28
N ILE A 27 -2.12 12.34 40.32
CA ILE A 27 -1.03 12.38 39.34
C ILE A 27 -1.56 13.11 38.11
N LYS A 28 -1.00 14.28 37.80
CA LYS A 28 -1.40 15.06 36.62
C LYS A 28 -0.55 14.63 35.42
N ARG A 29 -1.19 14.44 34.26
CA ARG A 29 -0.53 14.04 33.00
C ARG A 29 0.44 12.87 33.21
N PRO A 30 -0.05 11.72 33.70
CA PRO A 30 0.81 10.56 33.92
C PRO A 30 1.56 10.22 32.64
N SER A 31 2.86 9.96 32.78
CA SER A 31 3.68 9.49 31.68
C SER A 31 3.36 8.02 31.36
N PHE A 32 3.66 7.60 30.14
CA PHE A 32 3.48 6.23 29.65
C PHE A 32 4.63 5.89 28.69
N ALA A 33 4.88 4.61 28.44
CA ALA A 33 5.93 4.17 27.53
C ALA A 33 5.48 4.19 26.06
N VAL A 34 4.33 3.60 25.76
CA VAL A 34 3.79 3.51 24.39
C VAL A 34 2.28 3.32 24.38
N ARG A 35 1.62 3.66 23.27
CA ARG A 35 0.19 3.42 23.03
C ARG A 35 -0.11 2.97 21.60
N THR A 36 -1.29 2.39 21.42
CA THR A 36 -1.82 1.95 20.11
C THR A 36 -2.72 3.00 19.46
N THR A 37 -3.13 4.01 20.21
CA THR A 37 -3.94 5.12 19.68
C THR A 37 -3.64 6.41 20.42
N THR A 38 -3.58 7.53 19.71
CA THR A 38 -3.50 8.86 20.31
C THR A 38 -4.87 9.46 20.66
N ALA A 39 -5.97 8.77 20.31
CA ALA A 39 -7.33 9.20 20.61
C ALA A 39 -7.60 9.35 22.11
N ILE A 40 -6.91 8.57 22.95
CA ILE A 40 -7.04 8.58 24.40
C ILE A 40 -5.90 9.40 25.00
N THR A 41 -6.25 10.41 25.79
CA THR A 41 -5.33 11.15 26.65
C THR A 41 -5.76 10.99 28.09
N ILE A 42 -4.88 10.47 28.95
CA ILE A 42 -5.12 10.41 30.40
C ILE A 42 -4.68 11.77 30.98
N ASP A 43 -5.63 12.60 31.35
CA ASP A 43 -5.39 13.94 31.86
C ASP A 43 -4.86 13.90 33.30
N SER A 44 -5.41 13.00 34.13
CA SER A 44 -4.93 12.75 35.48
C SER A 44 -5.41 11.41 36.04
N ILE A 45 -4.76 10.96 37.11
CA ILE A 45 -5.13 9.76 37.88
C ILE A 45 -5.30 10.17 39.33
N GLN A 46 -6.45 9.89 39.92
CA GLN A 46 -6.70 10.07 41.34
C GLN A 46 -6.67 8.72 42.05
N ARG A 47 -5.80 8.59 43.05
CA ARG A 47 -5.68 7.40 43.90
C ARG A 47 -6.22 7.72 45.29
N LYS A 48 -7.24 6.98 45.71
CA LYS A 48 -7.85 7.03 47.05
C LYS A 48 -7.78 5.65 47.70
N THR A 49 -7.99 5.60 49.00
CA THR A 49 -8.02 4.34 49.78
C THR A 49 -9.08 3.33 49.30
N GLY A 50 -10.15 3.78 48.64
CA GLY A 50 -11.22 2.91 48.13
C GLY A 50 -11.31 2.79 46.61
N LEU A 51 -10.65 3.67 45.84
CA LEU A 51 -10.80 3.69 44.38
C LEU A 51 -9.60 4.33 43.68
N THR A 52 -9.43 3.99 42.41
CA THR A 52 -8.54 4.70 41.48
C THR A 52 -9.35 5.22 40.31
N ARG A 53 -9.37 6.54 40.09
CA ARG A 53 -10.12 7.18 38.99
C ARG A 53 -9.18 7.70 37.94
N LEU A 54 -9.45 7.37 36.67
CA LEU A 54 -8.78 7.92 35.51
C LEU A 54 -9.65 9.04 34.94
N TYR A 55 -9.05 10.22 34.72
CA TYR A 55 -9.65 11.34 34.03
C TYR A 55 -9.13 11.34 32.60
N ILE A 56 -10.01 11.17 31.61
CA ILE A 56 -9.63 10.92 30.22
C ILE A 56 -10.29 11.95 29.30
N THR A 57 -9.49 12.52 28.41
CA THR A 57 -9.98 13.20 27.21
C THR A 57 -9.91 12.23 26.04
N LEU A 58 -11.06 11.95 25.43
CA LEU A 58 -11.17 11.21 24.17
C LEU A 58 -11.32 12.19 23.01
N ARG A 59 -10.42 12.09 22.02
CA ARG A 59 -10.46 12.83 20.76
C ARG A 59 -10.57 11.86 19.60
N TYR A 60 -11.70 11.91 18.90
CA TYR A 60 -11.97 10.98 17.81
C TYR A 60 -12.89 11.63 16.77
N PHE A 61 -13.19 10.92 15.69
CA PHE A 61 -13.99 11.49 14.61
C PHE A 61 -15.41 11.84 15.07
N PRO A 62 -15.90 13.05 14.76
CA PRO A 62 -17.28 13.45 15.06
C PRO A 62 -18.29 12.42 14.57
N TYR A 63 -19.34 12.20 15.37
CA TYR A 63 -20.45 11.30 15.07
C TYR A 63 -20.08 9.82 14.88
N LYS A 64 -18.83 9.41 15.15
CA LYS A 64 -18.49 7.99 15.27
C LYS A 64 -18.90 7.46 16.64
N ALA A 65 -19.16 6.16 16.70
CA ALA A 65 -19.37 5.46 17.96
C ALA A 65 -18.09 4.75 18.38
N VAL A 66 -17.79 4.78 19.67
CA VAL A 66 -16.76 3.92 20.29
C VAL A 66 -17.37 3.08 21.39
N THR A 67 -16.73 1.98 21.76
CA THR A 67 -17.14 1.15 22.89
C THR A 67 -15.95 0.88 23.80
N LEU A 68 -16.11 1.24 25.07
CA LEU A 68 -15.24 0.79 26.15
C LEU A 68 -15.90 -0.44 26.78
N GLU A 69 -15.27 -1.61 26.62
CA GLU A 69 -15.88 -2.87 27.06
C GLU A 69 -16.00 -2.93 28.58
N LYS A 70 -16.94 -3.75 29.07
CA LYS A 70 -17.04 -4.05 30.50
C LYS A 70 -15.75 -4.66 31.06
N GLU A 71 -14.99 -5.37 30.22
CA GLU A 71 -13.71 -6.02 30.58
C GLU A 71 -12.48 -5.11 30.51
N ILE A 72 -12.67 -3.79 30.34
CA ILE A 72 -11.57 -2.83 30.36
C ILE A 72 -10.87 -2.86 31.73
N ARG A 73 -9.53 -2.84 31.70
CA ARG A 73 -8.73 -3.12 32.91
C ARG A 73 -7.42 -2.33 32.95
N LEU A 74 -6.93 -2.13 34.16
CA LEU A 74 -5.54 -1.77 34.47
C LEU A 74 -4.80 -3.03 34.88
N THR A 75 -3.60 -3.27 34.36
CA THR A 75 -2.81 -4.47 34.66
C THR A 75 -1.40 -4.10 35.05
N ASP A 76 -0.91 -4.61 36.18
CA ASP A 76 0.51 -4.56 36.51
C ASP A 76 1.22 -5.74 35.86
N PHE A 77 2.08 -5.44 34.88
CA PHE A 77 2.81 -6.47 34.15
C PHE A 77 3.76 -7.28 35.04
N LYS A 78 4.33 -6.69 36.10
CA LYS A 78 5.31 -7.37 36.97
C LYS A 78 4.66 -8.39 37.90
N SER A 79 3.54 -8.03 38.51
CA SER A 79 2.83 -8.92 39.45
C SER A 79 1.73 -9.75 38.79
N HIS A 80 1.43 -9.49 37.51
CA HIS A 80 0.25 -10.02 36.80
C HIS A 80 -1.10 -9.68 37.46
N SER A 81 -1.11 -8.73 38.40
CA SER A 81 -2.34 -8.24 39.02
C SER A 81 -3.15 -7.42 38.01
N SER A 82 -4.47 -7.58 38.03
CA SER A 82 -5.37 -6.85 37.13
C SER A 82 -6.59 -6.32 37.87
N TRP A 83 -6.98 -5.09 37.54
CA TRP A 83 -8.10 -4.37 38.14
C TRP A 83 -9.06 -3.98 37.02
N LYS A 84 -10.24 -4.59 37.02
CA LYS A 84 -11.33 -4.30 36.08
C LYS A 84 -12.00 -2.99 36.45
N ALA A 85 -12.47 -2.23 35.46
CA ALA A 85 -13.26 -1.03 35.73
C ALA A 85 -14.58 -1.39 36.43
N THR A 86 -14.95 -0.59 37.42
CA THR A 86 -16.18 -0.76 38.21
C THR A 86 -17.28 0.19 37.76
N ASP A 87 -16.92 1.39 37.29
CA ASP A 87 -17.88 2.40 36.86
C ASP A 87 -17.28 3.35 35.82
N MET A 88 -18.14 4.09 35.11
CA MET A 88 -17.74 5.11 34.17
C MET A 88 -18.72 6.29 34.15
N GLU A 89 -18.20 7.51 34.14
CA GLU A 89 -18.96 8.73 33.91
C GLU A 89 -18.62 9.31 32.52
N GLY A 90 -19.60 9.93 31.85
CA GLY A 90 -19.47 10.40 30.46
C GLY A 90 -19.84 9.36 29.40
N GLY A 91 -20.25 8.17 29.82
CA GLY A 91 -20.79 7.08 29.00
C GLY A 91 -21.03 5.83 29.85
N ASP A 92 -21.48 4.73 29.24
CA ASP A 92 -21.70 3.45 29.93
C ASP A 92 -20.76 2.33 29.41
N LEU A 93 -20.16 1.56 30.32
CA LEU A 93 -19.32 0.41 29.95
C LEU A 93 -20.13 -0.65 29.18
N GLY A 94 -19.55 -1.14 28.07
CA GLY A 94 -20.17 -2.10 27.17
C GLY A 94 -21.31 -1.53 26.30
N ARG A 95 -21.50 -0.20 26.29
CA ARG A 95 -22.43 0.47 25.37
C ARG A 95 -21.67 1.33 24.37
N ARG A 96 -22.33 1.63 23.25
CA ARG A 96 -21.81 2.56 22.24
C ARG A 96 -21.93 3.99 22.75
N ILE A 97 -20.82 4.71 22.72
CA ILE A 97 -20.71 6.12 23.09
C ILE A 97 -20.53 6.91 21.81
N MET A 98 -21.44 7.84 21.53
CA MET A 98 -21.36 8.70 20.36
C MET A 98 -20.42 9.87 20.62
N ILE A 99 -19.45 10.06 19.73
CA ILE A 99 -18.53 11.20 19.78
C ILE A 99 -19.29 12.46 19.34
N PRO A 100 -19.24 13.55 20.14
CA PRO A 100 -19.94 14.80 19.82
C PRO A 100 -19.38 15.45 18.56
N GLU A 101 -20.10 16.45 18.03
CA GLU A 101 -19.68 17.25 16.87
C GLU A 101 -18.29 17.87 17.04
N SER A 102 -17.92 18.25 18.27
CA SER A 102 -16.60 18.78 18.60
C SER A 102 -15.45 17.79 18.40
N GLY A 103 -15.73 16.50 18.22
CA GLY A 103 -14.75 15.43 18.17
C GLY A 103 -14.05 15.17 19.52
N LYS A 104 -14.50 15.80 20.60
CA LYS A 104 -13.85 15.74 21.92
C LYS A 104 -14.88 15.49 23.01
N MET A 105 -14.61 14.51 23.88
CA MET A 105 -15.39 14.30 25.11
C MET A 105 -14.51 13.92 26.30
N THR A 106 -15.05 14.09 27.50
CA THR A 106 -14.39 13.71 28.75
C THR A 106 -15.05 12.45 29.29
N LEU A 107 -14.24 11.50 29.73
CA LEU A 107 -14.64 10.26 30.37
C LEU A 107 -13.94 10.14 31.72
N PHE A 108 -14.62 9.56 32.69
CA PHE A 108 -14.01 9.20 33.97
C PHE A 108 -14.23 7.71 34.19
N ILE A 109 -13.18 6.96 34.51
CA ILE A 109 -13.28 5.51 34.68
C ILE A 109 -12.75 5.14 36.06
N ASP A 110 -13.59 4.45 36.82
CA ASP A 110 -13.26 3.99 38.16
C ASP A 110 -12.76 2.55 38.15
N PHE A 111 -11.72 2.33 38.92
CA PHE A 111 -11.13 1.03 39.21
C PHE A 111 -11.07 0.84 40.72
N PRO A 112 -10.99 -0.42 41.21
CA PRO A 112 -10.66 -0.71 42.59
C PRO A 112 -9.37 0.02 43.03
N ALA A 113 -9.21 0.19 44.34
CA ALA A 113 -8.00 0.78 44.90
C ALA A 113 -6.76 -0.02 44.45
N ILE A 114 -5.83 0.64 43.77
CA ILE A 114 -4.57 0.03 43.34
C ILE A 114 -3.55 0.20 44.48
N PRO A 115 -2.87 -0.87 44.94
CA PRO A 115 -1.89 -0.80 46.02
C PRO A 115 -0.79 0.23 45.77
N ALA A 116 -0.36 0.96 46.81
CA ALA A 116 0.68 1.99 46.73
C ALA A 116 2.04 1.47 46.20
N SER A 117 2.29 0.16 46.34
CA SER A 117 3.46 -0.54 45.79
C SER A 117 3.47 -0.61 44.27
N VAL A 118 2.31 -0.55 43.61
CA VAL A 118 2.21 -0.57 42.15
C VAL A 118 2.58 0.79 41.59
N ARG A 119 3.59 0.79 40.71
CA ARG A 119 4.19 1.99 40.12
C ARG A 119 3.77 2.23 38.67
N TYR A 120 3.51 1.16 37.93
CA TYR A 120 3.15 1.23 36.51
C TYR A 120 1.99 0.28 36.23
N VAL A 121 1.12 0.68 35.31
CA VAL A 121 0.01 -0.16 34.84
C VAL A 121 -0.20 -0.01 33.34
N ASP A 122 -0.65 -1.09 32.73
CA ASP A 122 -1.11 -1.11 31.34
C ASP A 122 -2.63 -0.90 31.33
N PHE A 123 -3.12 0.03 30.51
CA PHE A 123 -4.53 0.28 30.30
C PHE A 123 -4.99 -0.32 28.98
N ILE A 124 -5.89 -1.31 29.05
CA ILE A 124 -6.22 -2.18 27.92
C ILE A 124 -7.73 -2.23 27.73
N ASN A 125 -8.17 -1.89 26.51
CA ASN A 125 -9.51 -2.16 26.00
C ASN A 125 -9.44 -3.15 24.85
N THR A 126 -10.20 -4.26 24.96
CA THR A 126 -10.22 -5.33 23.96
C THR A 126 -11.46 -5.30 23.08
N SER A 127 -12.16 -4.15 23.01
CA SER A 127 -13.31 -3.98 22.11
C SER A 127 -12.91 -4.26 20.66
N GLN A 128 -13.81 -4.85 19.87
CA GLN A 128 -13.59 -4.99 18.44
C GLN A 128 -13.64 -3.64 17.72
N ASP A 129 -14.51 -2.73 18.16
CA ASP A 129 -14.77 -1.45 17.48
C ASP A 129 -13.74 -0.36 17.84
N PHE A 130 -13.14 -0.45 19.03
CA PHE A 130 -12.16 0.52 19.51
C PHE A 130 -11.09 -0.11 20.41
N PRO A 131 -10.31 -1.08 19.90
CA PRO A 131 -9.25 -1.72 20.68
C PRO A 131 -8.14 -0.71 20.98
N PHE A 132 -7.66 -0.68 22.22
CA PHE A 132 -6.44 0.06 22.52
C PHE A 132 -5.63 -0.53 23.67
N LYS A 133 -4.34 -0.19 23.66
CA LYS A 133 -3.43 -0.39 24.79
C LYS A 133 -2.62 0.88 25.03
N ILE A 134 -2.42 1.22 26.30
CA ILE A 134 -1.45 2.22 26.76
C ILE A 134 -0.60 1.54 27.82
N ILE A 135 0.71 1.47 27.60
CA ILE A 135 1.65 0.63 28.33
C ILE A 135 2.48 1.46 29.31
N ASP A 136 2.74 0.92 30.50
CA ASP A 136 3.54 1.53 31.58
C ASP A 136 3.10 2.94 31.96
N ILE A 137 1.79 3.14 32.19
CA ILE A 137 1.28 4.38 32.75
C ILE A 137 1.79 4.54 34.18
N SER A 138 2.49 5.64 34.46
CA SER A 138 3.02 5.95 35.78
C SER A 138 1.90 6.26 36.79
N LEU A 139 1.95 5.58 37.94
CA LEU A 139 1.07 5.79 39.09
C LEU A 139 1.73 6.56 40.23
N PHE A 140 2.80 7.29 39.95
CA PHE A 140 3.51 8.12 40.91
C PHE A 140 3.98 9.43 40.28
N ASP A 141 4.20 10.42 41.13
CA ASP A 141 4.53 11.79 40.72
C ASP A 141 6.01 11.86 40.34
N HIS A 142 6.31 11.52 39.10
CA HIS A 142 7.59 11.81 38.46
C HIS A 142 7.33 12.01 36.97
N ALA A 143 7.68 13.19 36.47
CA ALA A 143 7.87 13.37 35.04
C ALA A 143 8.93 12.35 34.60
N LEU A 144 8.56 11.44 33.69
CA LEU A 144 9.58 10.74 32.92
C LEU A 144 10.36 11.83 32.18
N SER A 145 11.65 11.97 32.49
CA SER A 145 12.58 12.70 31.66
C SER A 145 12.42 12.20 30.23
N ALA A 146 12.28 13.12 29.30
CA ALA A 146 12.03 12.89 27.87
C ALA A 146 13.20 12.19 27.12
N ASP A 147 13.98 11.36 27.80
CA ASP A 147 15.23 10.75 27.34
C ASP A 147 15.22 9.23 27.48
N THR A 148 14.14 8.60 27.04
CA THR A 148 14.27 7.31 26.33
C THR A 148 14.13 7.56 24.84
N LYS A 149 14.88 8.56 24.32
CA LYS A 149 15.28 8.54 22.92
C LYS A 149 16.08 7.26 22.76
N GLN A 150 15.45 6.27 22.14
CA GLN A 150 16.18 5.14 21.58
C GLN A 150 17.35 5.72 20.81
N THR A 151 18.52 5.13 21.02
CA THR A 151 19.76 5.55 20.38
C THR A 151 19.47 5.77 18.90
N PRO A 152 19.77 6.96 18.34
CA PRO A 152 19.75 7.11 16.89
C PRO A 152 20.55 5.95 16.30
N LEU A 153 20.14 5.45 15.12
CA LEU A 153 20.91 4.49 14.33
C LEU A 153 22.28 5.12 14.00
N THR A 154 23.15 5.19 14.99
CA THR A 154 24.53 5.59 14.82
C THR A 154 25.19 4.32 14.37
N SER A 155 25.20 4.13 13.05
CA SER A 155 25.76 2.98 12.36
C SER A 155 25.27 1.66 12.94
N VAL A 156 24.30 1.02 12.26
CA VAL A 156 24.39 -0.44 12.17
C VAL A 156 25.83 -0.70 11.71
N GLN A 157 26.68 -1.18 12.62
CA GLN A 157 27.97 -1.72 12.26
C GLN A 157 27.66 -2.65 11.10
N LYS A 158 28.26 -2.37 9.93
CA LYS A 158 28.30 -3.33 8.83
C LYS A 158 28.66 -4.68 9.46
N GLN A 159 27.66 -5.54 9.66
CA GLN A 159 27.99 -6.95 9.71
C GLN A 159 28.60 -7.21 8.34
N PRO A 160 29.80 -7.79 8.25
CA PRO A 160 30.39 -8.15 6.97
C PRO A 160 29.63 -9.37 6.42
N GLY A 161 28.34 -9.17 6.14
CA GLY A 161 27.52 -10.04 5.31
C GLY A 161 27.86 -9.72 3.87
N LYS A 162 28.08 -10.76 3.08
CA LYS A 162 28.30 -10.68 1.63
C LYS A 162 27.43 -9.59 1.02
N ARG A 163 28.04 -8.70 0.22
CA ARG A 163 27.32 -7.80 -0.70
C ARG A 163 26.14 -8.60 -1.29
N PRO A 164 24.91 -8.09 -1.22
CA PRO A 164 23.81 -8.69 -1.93
C PRO A 164 24.24 -8.96 -3.37
N GLN A 165 23.89 -10.13 -3.91
CA GLN A 165 23.97 -10.33 -5.36
C GLN A 165 23.30 -9.12 -6.04
N SER A 166 23.81 -8.66 -7.18
CA SER A 166 23.50 -7.37 -7.84
C SER A 166 22.01 -7.08 -8.16
N SER A 167 21.09 -7.92 -7.71
CA SER A 167 19.64 -7.84 -7.87
C SER A 167 18.85 -8.06 -6.56
N THR A 168 19.47 -7.98 -5.38
CA THR A 168 18.78 -8.13 -4.08
C THR A 168 18.92 -6.87 -3.26
N SER A 169 17.80 -6.27 -2.86
CA SER A 169 17.76 -5.04 -2.06
C SER A 169 17.41 -5.35 -0.62
N VAL A 170 17.87 -4.51 0.31
CA VAL A 170 17.66 -4.68 1.75
C VAL A 170 17.11 -3.39 2.35
N VAL A 171 16.04 -3.52 3.13
CA VAL A 171 15.44 -2.40 3.86
C VAL A 171 15.43 -2.73 5.34
N HIS A 172 16.11 -1.93 6.14
CA HIS A 172 16.14 -2.03 7.60
C HIS A 172 15.18 -1.01 8.20
N VAL A 173 14.37 -1.43 9.17
CA VAL A 173 13.36 -0.56 9.80
C VAL A 173 13.54 -0.55 11.31
N LEU A 174 13.44 0.63 11.91
CA LEU A 174 13.35 0.85 13.35
C LEU A 174 12.05 1.58 13.68
N LEU A 175 11.19 0.95 14.48
CA LEU A 175 9.99 1.55 15.04
C LEU A 175 10.29 2.14 16.42
N ASN A 176 10.52 3.44 16.46
CA ASN A 176 10.75 4.17 17.70
C ASN A 176 9.49 4.13 18.57
N GLY A 177 9.72 3.90 19.87
CA GLY A 177 8.65 3.75 20.85
C GLY A 177 7.93 2.40 20.78
N TYR A 178 8.42 1.40 20.04
CA TYR A 178 7.81 0.07 20.03
C TYR A 178 7.96 -0.68 21.37
N HIS A 179 6.94 -1.48 21.71
CA HIS A 179 7.01 -2.47 22.79
C HIS A 179 6.21 -3.73 22.42
N SER A 180 6.79 -4.92 22.66
CA SER A 180 6.13 -6.22 22.43
C SER A 180 4.75 -6.39 23.11
N ARG A 181 4.48 -5.71 24.24
CA ARG A 181 3.19 -5.77 24.96
C ARG A 181 2.03 -5.16 24.19
N LEU A 182 2.30 -4.37 23.15
CA LEU A 182 1.28 -3.94 22.20
C LEU A 182 0.60 -5.12 21.50
N GLY A 183 1.26 -6.29 21.45
CA GLY A 183 0.70 -7.49 20.83
C GLY A 183 0.71 -7.44 19.31
N ILE A 184 1.59 -6.60 18.73
CA ILE A 184 1.94 -6.68 17.31
C ILE A 184 3.40 -7.05 17.21
N ASP A 185 3.67 -8.11 16.47
CA ASP A 185 5.00 -8.65 16.24
C ASP A 185 5.30 -8.81 14.74
N THR A 186 4.43 -8.32 13.87
CA THR A 186 4.50 -8.57 12.43
C THR A 186 4.25 -7.29 11.63
N ALA A 187 5.19 -6.94 10.77
CA ALA A 187 5.01 -6.00 9.66
C ALA A 187 4.73 -6.78 8.37
N LEU A 188 4.11 -6.16 7.38
CA LEU A 188 3.79 -6.80 6.12
C LEU A 188 4.38 -6.03 4.94
N PHE A 189 5.33 -6.64 4.24
CA PHE A 189 5.87 -6.11 3.00
C PHE A 189 5.06 -6.63 1.80
N LEU A 190 4.65 -5.71 0.92
CA LEU A 190 3.99 -6.05 -0.34
C LEU A 190 5.03 -6.03 -1.48
N GLU A 191 5.56 -7.20 -1.81
CA GLU A 191 6.42 -7.37 -2.99
C GLU A 191 5.54 -7.46 -4.24
N THR A 192 5.77 -6.57 -5.22
CA THR A 192 4.97 -6.50 -6.45
C THR A 192 5.86 -6.68 -7.66
N ASN A 193 5.57 -7.68 -8.49
CA ASN A 193 6.21 -7.90 -9.78
C ASN A 193 5.31 -7.37 -10.90
N LEU A 194 5.73 -6.29 -11.55
CA LEU A 194 4.96 -5.64 -12.63
C LEU A 194 4.82 -6.53 -13.88
N ILE A 195 5.83 -7.36 -14.14
CA ILE A 195 5.93 -8.19 -15.33
C ILE A 195 5.04 -9.44 -15.21
N THR A 196 4.94 -10.04 -14.03
CA THR A 196 4.06 -11.21 -13.81
C THR A 196 2.68 -10.82 -13.29
N GLY A 197 2.54 -9.62 -12.73
CA GLY A 197 1.35 -9.19 -11.98
C GLY A 197 1.25 -9.79 -10.59
N GLU A 198 2.24 -10.60 -10.17
CA GLU A 198 2.23 -11.24 -8.87
C GLU A 198 2.44 -10.22 -7.74
N GLN A 199 1.57 -10.28 -6.74
CA GLN A 199 1.70 -9.53 -5.50
C GLN A 199 1.84 -10.49 -4.33
N LYS A 200 3.01 -10.50 -3.68
CA LYS A 200 3.29 -11.33 -2.51
C LYS A 200 3.24 -10.50 -1.24
N ARG A 201 2.58 -11.07 -0.24
CA ARG A 201 2.55 -10.56 1.12
C ARG A 201 3.62 -11.29 1.92
N ILE A 202 4.69 -10.60 2.27
CA ILE A 202 5.82 -11.15 3.01
C ILE A 202 5.74 -10.62 4.45
N PRO A 203 5.30 -11.44 5.42
CA PRO A 203 5.31 -11.05 6.83
C PRO A 203 6.74 -10.97 7.36
N GLN A 204 7.02 -9.96 8.17
CA GLN A 204 8.33 -9.69 8.77
C GLN A 204 8.17 -9.57 10.27
N LYS A 205 8.88 -10.41 11.03
CA LYS A 205 8.83 -10.36 12.49
C LYS A 205 9.54 -9.12 13.00
N ILE A 206 8.86 -8.39 13.88
CA ILE A 206 9.38 -7.24 14.60
C ILE A 206 10.01 -7.77 15.89
N ASP A 207 11.29 -7.46 16.11
CA ASP A 207 11.97 -7.86 17.34
C ASP A 207 11.51 -7.02 18.55
N SER A 208 11.96 -7.39 19.75
CA SER A 208 11.60 -6.68 20.98
C SER A 208 12.04 -5.21 21.02
N ALA A 209 12.99 -4.81 20.18
CA ALA A 209 13.48 -3.44 20.06
C ALA A 209 12.79 -2.65 18.94
N GLY A 210 11.79 -3.23 18.26
CA GLY A 210 11.08 -2.59 17.17
C GLY A 210 11.81 -2.64 15.83
N ARG A 211 12.81 -3.51 15.68
CA ARG A 211 13.61 -3.64 14.47
C ARG A 211 13.18 -4.83 13.64
N PHE A 212 13.31 -4.69 12.32
CA PHE A 212 13.21 -5.77 11.36
C PHE A 212 13.86 -5.38 10.03
N SER A 213 14.15 -6.37 9.19
CA SER A 213 14.73 -6.14 7.88
C SER A 213 13.95 -6.92 6.82
N VAL A 214 13.80 -6.33 5.65
CA VAL A 214 13.20 -6.96 4.47
C VAL A 214 14.29 -7.17 3.44
N VAL A 215 14.46 -8.41 2.99
CA VAL A 215 15.37 -8.77 1.90
C VAL A 215 14.52 -9.28 0.75
N PHE A 216 14.63 -8.65 -0.41
CA PHE A 216 13.80 -9.01 -1.57
C PHE A 216 14.56 -8.88 -2.89
N PRO A 217 14.30 -9.77 -3.86
CA PRO A 217 14.84 -9.63 -5.20
C PRO A 217 14.18 -8.45 -5.92
N GLN A 218 14.99 -7.66 -6.63
CA GLN A 218 14.53 -6.52 -7.39
C GLN A 218 15.30 -6.43 -8.71
N SER A 219 14.57 -6.40 -9.82
CA SER A 219 15.16 -6.33 -11.18
C SER A 219 15.09 -4.96 -11.82
N TYR A 220 14.29 -4.05 -11.26
CA TYR A 220 14.10 -2.70 -11.77
C TYR A 220 13.70 -1.76 -10.62
N PRO A 221 14.01 -0.46 -10.69
CA PRO A 221 13.60 0.49 -9.67
C PRO A 221 12.08 0.59 -9.51
N GLN A 222 11.60 0.74 -8.28
CA GLN A 222 10.18 0.68 -7.97
C GLN A 222 9.84 1.40 -6.65
N GLN A 223 8.61 1.91 -6.55
CA GLN A 223 8.01 2.34 -5.28
C GLN A 223 7.25 1.19 -4.62
N HIS A 224 7.46 1.04 -3.31
CA HIS A 224 6.96 -0.02 -2.46
C HIS A 224 6.11 0.54 -1.32
N THR A 225 5.29 -0.34 -0.74
CA THR A 225 4.53 -0.06 0.48
C THR A 225 4.83 -1.12 1.52
N LEU A 226 5.26 -0.68 2.69
CA LEU A 226 5.41 -1.49 3.89
C LEU A 226 4.23 -1.22 4.81
N PHE A 227 3.39 -2.22 5.04
CA PHE A 227 2.28 -2.10 5.98
C PHE A 227 2.76 -2.41 7.40
N LEU A 228 2.43 -1.51 8.31
CA LEU A 228 2.74 -1.56 9.73
C LEU A 228 1.43 -1.68 10.51
N PRO A 229 1.46 -2.10 11.79
CA PRO A 229 0.26 -2.24 12.61
C PRO A 229 -0.74 -1.07 12.58
N TYR A 230 -0.25 0.17 12.57
CA TYR A 230 -1.06 1.38 12.65
C TYR A 230 -0.86 2.31 11.46
N GLY A 231 -0.32 1.81 10.36
CA GLY A 231 0.02 2.68 9.24
C GLY A 231 0.77 1.96 8.15
N TYR A 232 1.45 2.73 7.31
CA TYR A 232 2.28 2.18 6.26
C TYR A 232 3.39 3.16 5.92
N ILE A 233 4.47 2.68 5.32
CA ILE A 233 5.56 3.51 4.84
C ILE A 233 5.72 3.26 3.34
N HIS A 234 5.72 4.34 2.58
CA HIS A 234 6.08 4.31 1.17
C HIS A 234 7.56 4.56 1.00
N PHE A 235 8.23 3.72 0.23
CA PHE A 235 9.64 3.93 -0.10
C PHE A 235 9.95 3.53 -1.54
N TYR A 236 11.02 4.07 -2.07
CA TYR A 236 11.61 3.80 -3.37
C TYR A 236 12.96 3.11 -3.17
N SER A 237 13.21 2.08 -3.96
CA SER A 237 14.51 1.40 -4.03
C SER A 237 14.85 1.05 -5.46
N GLU A 238 16.13 0.84 -5.70
CA GLU A 238 16.74 0.32 -6.92
C GLU A 238 17.40 -1.05 -6.64
N PRO A 239 17.67 -1.87 -7.67
CA PRO A 239 18.34 -3.15 -7.48
C PRO A 239 19.68 -3.02 -6.74
N GLY A 240 19.78 -3.70 -5.59
CA GLY A 240 21.01 -3.73 -4.79
C GLY A 240 21.10 -2.66 -3.70
N ASP A 241 20.10 -1.78 -3.59
CA ASP A 241 20.08 -0.72 -2.58
C ASP A 241 20.00 -1.28 -1.15
N GLU A 242 20.67 -0.57 -0.23
CA GLU A 242 20.52 -0.74 1.21
C GLU A 242 19.94 0.54 1.84
N LEU A 243 18.68 0.46 2.30
CA LEU A 243 17.92 1.58 2.86
C LEU A 243 17.63 1.36 4.35
N PHE A 244 17.72 2.42 5.13
CA PHE A 244 17.37 2.44 6.55
C PHE A 244 16.20 3.40 6.77
N ILE A 245 15.19 2.95 7.52
CA ILE A 245 13.98 3.70 7.81
C ILE A 245 13.77 3.76 9.32
N SER A 246 13.66 4.95 9.90
CA SER A 246 13.24 5.13 11.29
C SER A 246 11.89 5.84 11.35
N ALA A 247 10.95 5.32 12.12
CA ALA A 247 9.60 5.88 12.21
C ALA A 247 9.07 5.86 13.64
N GLU A 248 8.30 6.88 14.04
CA GLU A 248 7.70 6.98 15.37
C GLU A 248 6.36 6.24 15.41
N LEU A 249 6.26 5.23 16.27
CA LEU A 249 5.03 4.45 16.40
C LEU A 249 3.86 5.30 16.94
N ASP A 250 4.15 6.30 17.79
CA ASP A 250 3.12 7.21 18.32
C ASP A 250 2.48 8.08 17.23
N GLU A 251 3.25 8.47 16.19
CA GLU A 251 2.71 9.20 15.04
C GLU A 251 1.79 8.32 14.19
N MET A 252 2.09 7.03 14.09
CA MET A 252 1.24 6.05 13.40
C MET A 252 -0.03 5.73 14.18
N ALA A 253 0.02 5.80 15.51
CA ALA A 253 -1.14 5.59 16.36
C ALA A 253 -2.21 6.69 16.24
N VAL A 254 -1.98 7.74 15.45
CA VAL A 254 -2.98 8.80 15.19
C VAL A 254 -4.13 8.23 14.36
N PRO A 255 -5.39 8.31 14.83
CA PRO A 255 -6.52 7.91 14.02
C PRO A 255 -6.65 8.78 12.77
N TYR A 256 -6.83 8.14 11.61
CA TYR A 256 -7.15 8.79 10.34
C TYR A 256 -8.45 8.23 9.74
N GLN A 257 -9.20 9.07 9.02
CA GLN A 257 -10.44 8.60 8.38
C GLN A 257 -10.15 7.77 7.13
N LYS A 258 -9.09 8.19 6.44
CA LYS A 258 -8.63 7.61 5.19
C LYS A 258 -7.18 7.16 5.36
N PRO A 259 -6.80 5.94 4.96
CA PRO A 259 -5.41 5.49 5.03
C PRO A 259 -4.43 6.50 4.44
N GLU A 260 -4.79 7.16 3.34
CA GLU A 260 -3.98 8.16 2.63
C GLU A 260 -3.56 9.37 3.49
N GLU A 261 -4.26 9.64 4.59
CA GLU A 261 -3.95 10.72 5.53
C GLU A 261 -2.84 10.36 6.51
N ALA A 262 -2.53 9.07 6.67
CA ALA A 262 -1.60 8.60 7.69
C ALA A 262 -0.21 9.24 7.55
N GLU A 263 0.30 9.34 6.32
CA GLU A 263 1.63 9.92 6.04
C GLU A 263 1.76 11.41 6.41
N LEU A 264 0.62 12.12 6.56
CA LEU A 264 0.61 13.53 6.99
C LEU A 264 1.12 13.72 8.42
N ASN A 265 0.98 12.69 9.26
CA ASN A 265 1.35 12.73 10.68
C ASN A 265 2.79 12.28 10.93
N TYR A 266 3.46 11.70 9.93
CA TYR A 266 4.80 11.14 10.08
C TYR A 266 5.86 12.24 10.03
N THR A 267 5.92 13.10 11.05
CA THR A 267 6.85 14.24 11.09
C THR A 267 8.29 13.81 11.40
N HIS A 268 8.46 12.64 12.02
CA HIS A 268 9.77 12.09 12.40
C HIS A 268 10.18 10.86 11.59
N LEU A 269 9.45 10.51 10.52
CA LEU A 269 9.88 9.49 9.58
C LEU A 269 11.14 9.94 8.84
N ARG A 270 12.20 9.14 8.93
CA ARG A 270 13.51 9.40 8.29
C ARG A 270 13.92 8.24 7.40
N TYR A 271 14.63 8.59 6.34
CA TYR A 271 15.27 7.68 5.41
C TYR A 271 16.79 7.94 5.45
N GLU A 272 17.58 6.89 5.52
CA GLU A 272 19.04 6.91 5.53
C GLU A 272 19.58 5.80 4.61
N GLY A 273 20.85 5.90 4.18
CA GLY A 273 21.43 4.97 3.20
C GLY A 273 21.09 5.33 1.75
N ASP A 274 20.99 4.32 0.90
CA ASP A 274 20.72 4.50 -0.53
C ASP A 274 19.33 5.11 -0.76
N GLN A 275 19.22 6.02 -1.72
CA GLN A 275 17.98 6.74 -2.05
C GLN A 275 17.34 7.53 -0.91
N ALA A 276 18.03 7.76 0.21
CA ALA A 276 17.50 8.48 1.37
C ALA A 276 16.89 9.85 0.99
N LYS A 277 17.67 10.67 0.26
CA LYS A 277 17.22 11.98 -0.23
C LYS A 277 15.98 11.85 -1.13
N THR A 278 16.00 10.92 -2.09
CA THR A 278 14.89 10.70 -3.02
C THR A 278 13.61 10.31 -2.28
N ASN A 279 13.71 9.42 -1.29
CA ASN A 279 12.56 9.03 -0.46
C ASN A 279 11.99 10.19 0.35
N GLN A 280 12.86 11.00 0.96
CA GLN A 280 12.45 12.19 1.71
C GLN A 280 11.75 13.22 0.82
N GLU A 281 12.28 13.48 -0.37
CA GLU A 281 11.68 14.36 -1.37
C GLU A 281 10.34 13.83 -1.87
N LEU A 282 10.24 12.52 -2.17
CA LEU A 282 9.00 11.90 -2.61
C LEU A 282 7.90 11.96 -1.53
N LYS A 283 8.24 11.73 -0.25
CA LYS A 283 7.33 11.95 0.88
C LYS A 283 6.86 13.40 0.97
N THR A 284 7.79 14.34 0.83
CA THR A 284 7.49 15.78 0.87
C THR A 284 6.53 16.18 -0.25
N ILE A 285 6.75 15.66 -1.46
CA ILE A 285 5.84 15.87 -2.59
C ILE A 285 4.47 15.25 -2.29
N ARG A 286 4.38 13.97 -1.92
CA ARG A 286 3.09 13.28 -1.67
C ARG A 286 2.27 14.01 -0.61
N THR A 287 2.86 14.30 0.54
CA THR A 287 2.16 14.93 1.66
C THR A 287 1.74 16.38 1.35
N THR A 288 2.57 17.15 0.65
CA THR A 288 2.22 18.52 0.26
C THR A 288 1.15 18.54 -0.83
N MET A 289 1.29 17.69 -1.85
CA MET A 289 0.28 17.55 -2.90
C MET A 289 -1.06 17.06 -2.33
N TYR A 290 -1.07 16.15 -1.35
CA TYR A 290 -2.30 15.73 -0.68
C TYR A 290 -2.98 16.90 0.05
N ARG A 291 -2.22 17.77 0.74
CA ARG A 291 -2.78 18.94 1.43
C ARG A 291 -3.35 19.98 0.47
N LEU A 292 -2.65 20.24 -0.64
CA LEU A 292 -3.08 21.20 -1.66
C LEU A 292 -4.21 20.67 -2.54
N PHE A 293 -4.16 19.36 -2.84
CA PHE A 293 -5.06 18.65 -3.75
C PHE A 293 -5.51 17.32 -3.15
N PRO A 294 -6.35 17.36 -2.11
CA PRO A 294 -6.86 16.13 -1.54
C PRO A 294 -7.59 15.30 -2.61
N PRO A 295 -7.52 13.97 -2.57
CA PRO A 295 -8.24 13.12 -3.51
C PRO A 295 -9.75 13.35 -3.43
N THR A 296 -10.28 14.11 -4.38
CA THR A 296 -11.72 14.35 -4.50
C THR A 296 -12.32 13.33 -5.46
N PRO A 297 -13.31 12.53 -5.03
CA PRO A 297 -14.07 11.68 -5.93
C PRO A 297 -14.71 12.53 -7.04
N ILE A 298 -14.52 12.12 -8.29
CA ILE A 298 -15.22 12.75 -9.39
C ILE A 298 -16.55 12.01 -9.56
N GLU A 299 -17.64 12.73 -9.36
CA GLU A 299 -18.98 12.25 -9.68
C GLU A 299 -19.07 12.00 -11.19
N ILE A 300 -19.24 10.73 -11.54
CA ILE A 300 -19.33 10.28 -12.94
C ILE A 300 -20.80 10.30 -13.41
N GLN A 301 -21.75 10.25 -12.47
CA GLN A 301 -23.18 10.19 -12.79
C GLN A 301 -23.61 11.51 -13.46
N GLY A 302 -24.31 11.39 -14.59
CA GLY A 302 -24.79 12.53 -15.36
C GLY A 302 -23.75 13.15 -16.32
N LEU A 303 -22.47 12.74 -16.27
CA LEU A 303 -21.46 13.24 -17.21
C LEU A 303 -21.43 12.40 -18.50
N SER A 304 -21.31 13.08 -19.64
CA SER A 304 -20.89 12.43 -20.90
C SER A 304 -19.42 12.03 -20.82
N ALA A 305 -19.00 11.08 -21.66
CA ALA A 305 -17.60 10.68 -21.72
C ALA A 305 -16.67 11.88 -21.99
N GLN A 306 -17.05 12.75 -22.94
CA GLN A 306 -16.26 13.93 -23.26
C GLN A 306 -16.18 14.94 -22.11
N ALA A 307 -17.29 15.18 -21.40
CA ALA A 307 -17.30 16.06 -20.23
C ALA A 307 -16.41 15.51 -19.11
N TYR A 308 -16.44 14.19 -18.88
CA TYR A 308 -15.56 13.55 -17.90
C TYR A 308 -14.09 13.68 -18.31
N LYS A 309 -13.74 13.42 -19.58
CA LYS A 309 -12.38 13.59 -20.10
C LYS A 309 -11.87 15.03 -19.92
N GLN A 310 -12.70 16.03 -20.24
CA GLN A 310 -12.37 17.44 -20.05
C GLN A 310 -12.11 17.76 -18.58
N LYS A 311 -12.92 17.25 -17.65
CA LYS A 311 -12.74 17.43 -16.21
C LYS A 311 -11.42 16.81 -15.71
N ILE A 312 -11.06 15.62 -16.19
CA ILE A 312 -9.76 15.01 -15.91
C ILE A 312 -8.62 15.87 -16.46
N GLY A 313 -8.73 16.39 -17.68
CA GLY A 313 -7.72 17.27 -18.29
C GLY A 313 -7.49 18.56 -17.51
N GLN A 314 -8.57 19.23 -17.08
CA GLN A 314 -8.49 20.45 -16.26
C GLN A 314 -7.83 20.18 -14.90
N LEU A 315 -8.24 19.11 -14.22
CA LEU A 315 -7.63 18.69 -12.96
C LEU A 315 -6.14 18.36 -13.15
N ALA A 316 -5.81 17.64 -14.22
CA ALA A 316 -4.45 17.25 -14.52
C ALA A 316 -3.54 18.47 -14.77
N GLN A 317 -4.01 19.45 -15.54
CA GLN A 317 -3.27 20.68 -15.82
C GLN A 317 -2.99 21.46 -14.53
N HIS A 318 -4.00 21.64 -13.68
CA HIS A 318 -3.86 22.37 -12.43
C HIS A 318 -2.88 21.68 -11.46
N GLN A 319 -3.01 20.35 -11.31
CA GLN A 319 -2.13 19.58 -10.44
C GLN A 319 -0.69 19.50 -10.98
N GLN A 320 -0.50 19.45 -12.31
CA GLN A 320 0.83 19.50 -12.93
C GLN A 320 1.53 20.83 -12.64
N GLN A 321 0.84 21.96 -12.84
CA GLN A 321 1.38 23.29 -12.55
C GLN A 321 1.77 23.44 -11.07
N ALA A 322 0.94 22.91 -10.18
CA ALA A 322 1.25 22.92 -8.75
C ALA A 322 2.44 22.02 -8.41
N LEU A 323 2.54 20.82 -9.01
CA LEU A 323 3.68 19.93 -8.82
C LEU A 323 4.98 20.59 -9.29
N ASP A 324 4.98 21.22 -10.46
CA ASP A 324 6.17 21.89 -10.99
C ASP A 324 6.57 23.11 -10.14
N SER A 325 5.58 23.88 -9.66
CA SER A 325 5.82 24.99 -8.73
C SER A 325 6.39 24.50 -7.39
N LEU A 326 5.88 23.38 -6.88
CA LEU A 326 6.36 22.74 -5.65
C LEU A 326 7.80 22.24 -5.81
N ILE A 327 8.09 21.57 -6.92
CA ILE A 327 9.43 21.07 -7.24
C ILE A 327 10.45 22.21 -7.24
N GLN A 328 10.10 23.35 -7.84
CA GLN A 328 10.96 24.55 -7.84
C GLN A 328 11.08 25.16 -6.44
N ALA A 329 9.97 25.40 -5.75
CA ALA A 329 9.94 26.09 -4.46
C ALA A 329 10.67 25.31 -3.34
N LEU A 330 10.63 23.99 -3.39
CA LEU A 330 11.29 23.12 -2.40
C LEU A 330 12.66 22.60 -2.87
N HIS A 331 13.16 23.07 -4.03
CA HIS A 331 14.43 22.63 -4.61
C HIS A 331 14.57 21.10 -4.71
N ILE A 332 13.49 20.42 -5.14
CA ILE A 332 13.46 18.97 -5.25
C ILE A 332 14.44 18.51 -6.32
N GLY A 333 15.25 17.49 -6.02
CA GLY A 333 16.19 16.89 -6.97
C GLY A 333 15.50 16.27 -8.20
N GLU A 334 16.18 16.33 -9.35
CA GLU A 334 15.68 15.85 -10.65
C GLU A 334 15.17 14.41 -10.63
N LYS A 335 15.81 13.53 -9.85
CA LYS A 335 15.40 12.13 -9.71
C LYS A 335 14.01 12.02 -9.07
N ALA A 336 13.80 12.62 -7.90
CA ALA A 336 12.51 12.59 -7.22
C ALA A 336 11.44 13.35 -8.02
N ALA A 337 11.79 14.48 -8.63
CA ALA A 337 10.93 15.23 -9.53
C ALA A 337 10.47 14.38 -10.72
N GLY A 338 11.39 13.67 -11.37
CA GLY A 338 11.11 12.76 -12.48
C GLY A 338 10.16 11.63 -12.08
N ILE A 339 10.43 10.96 -10.95
CA ILE A 339 9.56 9.90 -10.42
C ILE A 339 8.17 10.45 -10.10
N ALA A 340 8.08 11.60 -9.43
CA ALA A 340 6.80 12.22 -9.07
C ALA A 340 5.96 12.60 -10.30
N ARG A 341 6.58 13.18 -11.33
CA ARG A 341 5.90 13.49 -12.61
C ARG A 341 5.38 12.23 -13.29
N LYS A 342 6.15 11.13 -13.29
CA LYS A 342 5.71 9.83 -13.84
C LYS A 342 4.54 9.24 -13.05
N SER A 343 4.61 9.22 -11.72
CA SER A 343 3.50 8.81 -10.86
C SER A 343 2.24 9.61 -11.14
N PHE A 344 2.39 10.93 -11.30
CA PHE A 344 1.28 11.83 -11.60
C PHE A 344 0.64 11.53 -12.97
N GLN A 345 1.45 11.42 -14.03
CA GLN A 345 0.98 11.03 -15.36
C GLN A 345 0.25 9.67 -15.33
N CYS A 346 0.78 8.71 -14.57
CA CYS A 346 0.15 7.40 -14.39
C CYS A 346 -1.21 7.51 -13.69
N SER A 347 -1.33 8.33 -12.65
CA SER A 347 -2.61 8.59 -11.97
C SER A 347 -3.64 9.23 -12.91
N VAL A 348 -3.24 10.17 -13.76
CA VAL A 348 -4.11 10.78 -14.78
C VAL A 348 -4.59 9.72 -15.78
N ALA A 349 -3.70 8.86 -16.26
CA ALA A 349 -4.07 7.75 -17.14
C ALA A 349 -5.07 6.81 -16.46
N ASN A 350 -4.82 6.39 -15.21
CA ASN A 350 -5.73 5.55 -14.42
C ASN A 350 -7.13 6.16 -14.29
N ARG A 351 -7.22 7.47 -14.05
CA ARG A 351 -8.51 8.18 -13.91
C ARG A 351 -9.35 8.21 -15.19
N LEU A 352 -8.74 8.17 -16.37
CA LEU A 352 -9.50 8.04 -17.62
C LEU A 352 -10.21 6.69 -17.73
N PHE A 353 -9.61 5.62 -17.21
CA PHE A 353 -10.23 4.30 -17.20
C PHE A 353 -11.34 4.15 -16.15
N ASP A 354 -11.48 5.07 -15.19
CA ASP A 354 -12.52 4.98 -14.15
C ASP A 354 -13.93 4.98 -14.72
N LEU A 355 -14.16 5.70 -15.82
CA LEU A 355 -15.46 5.73 -16.49
C LEU A 355 -15.84 4.35 -17.03
N GLU A 356 -14.94 3.72 -17.79
CA GLU A 356 -15.12 2.36 -18.32
C GLU A 356 -15.28 1.35 -17.17
N TYR A 357 -14.39 1.43 -16.17
CA TYR A 357 -14.40 0.55 -15.01
C TYR A 357 -15.73 0.62 -14.24
N LYS A 358 -16.23 1.82 -13.91
CA LYS A 358 -17.51 1.97 -13.20
C LYS A 358 -18.70 1.44 -14.01
N LYS A 359 -18.76 1.68 -15.32
CA LYS A 359 -19.86 1.16 -16.17
C LYS A 359 -19.85 -0.36 -16.24
N ARG A 360 -18.67 -0.98 -16.31
CA ARG A 360 -18.52 -2.44 -16.28
C ARG A 360 -18.95 -3.06 -14.95
N LEU A 361 -18.59 -2.46 -13.81
CA LEU A 361 -19.08 -2.90 -12.51
C LEU A 361 -20.62 -2.87 -12.43
N GLN A 362 -21.25 -1.93 -13.13
CA GLN A 362 -22.71 -1.82 -13.27
C GLN A 362 -23.30 -2.76 -14.33
N LYS A 363 -22.49 -3.60 -14.98
CA LYS A 363 -22.86 -4.45 -16.13
C LYS A 363 -23.51 -3.67 -17.27
N ARG A 364 -23.09 -2.42 -17.48
CA ARG A 364 -23.59 -1.55 -18.55
C ARG A 364 -22.58 -1.49 -19.69
N ALA A 365 -23.09 -1.57 -20.92
CA ALA A 365 -22.28 -1.27 -22.10
C ALA A 365 -21.81 0.18 -22.06
N ILE A 366 -20.59 0.43 -22.54
CA ILE A 366 -20.06 1.77 -22.72
C ILE A 366 -19.55 1.90 -24.15
N SER A 367 -20.00 2.94 -24.84
CA SER A 367 -19.45 3.34 -26.14
C SER A 367 -18.65 4.61 -25.90
N LEU A 368 -17.33 4.52 -26.04
CA LEU A 368 -16.42 5.66 -25.89
C LEU A 368 -16.03 6.19 -27.28
N PRO A 369 -15.86 7.52 -27.43
CA PRO A 369 -15.27 8.09 -28.64
C PRO A 369 -13.92 7.43 -28.96
N PRO A 370 -13.58 7.21 -30.25
CA PRO A 370 -12.32 6.57 -30.65
C PRO A 370 -11.05 7.26 -30.11
N ASP A 371 -11.13 8.55 -29.83
CA ASP A 371 -10.06 9.40 -29.31
C ASP A 371 -10.15 9.65 -27.79
N TYR A 372 -11.08 9.00 -27.09
CA TYR A 372 -11.32 9.24 -25.65
C TYR A 372 -10.04 9.07 -24.82
N TYR A 373 -9.28 8.00 -25.06
CA TYR A 373 -8.05 7.72 -24.33
C TYR A 373 -6.82 8.46 -24.88
N ARG A 374 -6.95 9.23 -25.97
CA ARG A 374 -5.85 10.04 -26.49
C ARG A 374 -5.57 11.22 -25.57
N ILE A 375 -4.46 11.11 -24.85
CA ILE A 375 -3.77 12.15 -24.10
C ILE A 375 -2.27 11.88 -24.24
N ASP A 376 -1.40 12.88 -24.04
CA ASP A 376 0.04 12.66 -24.12
C ASP A 376 0.53 11.81 -22.95
N LEU A 377 0.57 10.49 -23.19
CA LEU A 377 1.10 9.47 -22.30
C LEU A 377 2.35 8.82 -22.87
N THR A 378 3.00 9.45 -23.86
CA THR A 378 4.24 8.93 -24.46
C THR A 378 5.31 8.67 -23.39
N ALA A 379 5.31 9.52 -22.36
CA ALA A 379 6.14 9.40 -21.17
C ALA A 379 5.88 8.13 -20.31
N LEU A 380 4.72 7.47 -20.43
CA LEU A 380 4.41 6.22 -19.70
C LEU A 380 4.88 4.95 -20.44
N GLY A 381 5.62 5.12 -21.53
CA GLY A 381 6.16 4.05 -22.34
C GLY A 381 7.66 3.78 -22.19
N THR A 382 8.33 4.40 -21.21
CA THR A 382 9.79 4.40 -21.05
C THR A 382 10.22 3.51 -19.87
N PRO A 383 11.48 3.05 -19.76
CA PRO A 383 11.94 2.29 -18.58
C PRO A 383 11.63 2.97 -17.24
N SER A 384 11.69 4.30 -17.19
CA SER A 384 11.31 5.08 -16.00
C SER A 384 9.83 5.08 -15.64
N SER A 385 8.97 4.55 -16.51
CA SER A 385 7.55 4.37 -16.20
C SER A 385 7.33 3.30 -15.14
N LEU A 386 8.26 2.34 -14.99
CA LEU A 386 8.25 1.34 -13.91
C LEU A 386 8.38 1.97 -12.52
N PHE A 387 8.88 3.21 -12.44
CA PHE A 387 9.08 3.94 -11.18
C PHE A 387 7.77 4.55 -10.68
N ALA A 388 6.78 4.72 -11.56
CA ALA A 388 5.54 5.38 -11.26
C ALA A 388 4.75 4.57 -10.22
N ALA A 389 4.30 5.28 -9.18
CA ALA A 389 3.27 4.73 -8.31
C ALA A 389 2.05 4.36 -9.16
N GLU A 390 1.41 3.23 -8.83
CA GLU A 390 0.23 2.71 -9.54
C GLU A 390 0.44 2.27 -11.00
N TYR A 391 1.67 2.08 -11.48
CA TYR A 391 1.90 1.57 -12.83
C TYR A 391 1.28 0.19 -13.06
N LEU A 392 1.29 -0.67 -12.03
CA LEU A 392 0.56 -1.94 -12.05
C LEU A 392 -0.94 -1.73 -12.31
N ASN A 393 -1.58 -0.77 -11.63
CA ASN A 393 -3.00 -0.48 -11.81
C ASN A 393 -3.30 -0.06 -13.25
N LEU A 394 -2.39 0.67 -13.90
CA LEU A 394 -2.53 1.04 -15.31
C LEU A 394 -2.46 -0.20 -16.21
N ILE A 395 -1.48 -1.08 -15.98
CA ILE A 395 -1.35 -2.36 -16.69
C ILE A 395 -2.63 -3.18 -16.52
N ASP A 396 -3.11 -3.37 -15.29
CA ASP A 396 -4.31 -4.15 -14.99
C ASP A 396 -5.56 -3.55 -15.66
N ARG A 397 -5.70 -2.21 -15.64
CA ARG A 397 -6.80 -1.51 -16.33
C ARG A 397 -6.74 -1.71 -17.84
N LEU A 398 -5.56 -1.68 -18.44
CA LEU A 398 -5.37 -1.96 -19.87
C LEU A 398 -5.72 -3.41 -20.21
N GLU A 399 -5.26 -4.37 -19.42
CA GLU A 399 -5.56 -5.80 -19.60
C GLU A 399 -7.07 -6.06 -19.55
N LEU A 400 -7.79 -5.35 -18.67
CA LEU A 400 -9.23 -5.46 -18.56
C LEU A 400 -9.97 -4.67 -19.66
N SER A 401 -9.44 -3.55 -20.16
CA SER A 401 -10.14 -2.63 -21.07
C SER A 401 -10.53 -3.26 -22.43
N GLN A 402 -11.63 -2.74 -23.00
CA GLN A 402 -12.18 -3.10 -24.31
C GLN A 402 -11.29 -2.59 -25.44
N ILE A 403 -10.48 -1.55 -25.19
CA ILE A 403 -9.54 -1.06 -26.20
C ILE A 403 -8.55 -2.14 -26.60
N MET A 404 -8.22 -3.05 -25.68
CA MET A 404 -7.33 -4.16 -25.92
C MET A 404 -8.01 -5.35 -26.60
N ASP A 405 -9.31 -5.31 -26.89
CA ASP A 405 -10.03 -6.39 -27.58
C ASP A 405 -9.44 -6.66 -28.97
N ASP A 406 -9.05 -5.61 -29.70
CA ASP A 406 -8.33 -5.77 -30.99
C ASP A 406 -6.94 -6.39 -30.81
N GLY A 407 -6.24 -6.06 -29.72
CA GLY A 407 -5.00 -6.71 -29.31
C GLY A 407 -5.18 -8.20 -28.95
N LYS A 408 -6.38 -8.57 -28.50
CA LYS A 408 -6.77 -9.93 -28.12
C LYS A 408 -7.35 -10.75 -29.30
N LYS A 409 -7.68 -10.13 -30.43
CA LYS A 409 -8.21 -10.82 -31.62
C LYS A 409 -7.16 -11.73 -32.27
N SER A 410 -7.62 -12.86 -32.83
CA SER A 410 -6.78 -13.80 -33.58
C SER A 410 -5.99 -13.11 -34.70
N VAL A 411 -4.73 -13.51 -34.90
CA VAL A 411 -3.90 -13.01 -36.00
C VAL A 411 -4.45 -13.48 -37.35
N THR A 412 -4.26 -12.65 -38.38
CA THR A 412 -4.57 -12.97 -39.78
C THR A 412 -3.32 -13.51 -40.48
N GLY A 413 -3.50 -14.14 -41.64
CA GLY A 413 -2.35 -14.61 -42.44
C GLY A 413 -1.44 -13.45 -42.90
N ASN A 414 -2.01 -12.27 -43.17
CA ASN A 414 -1.21 -11.07 -43.48
C ASN A 414 -0.37 -10.60 -42.29
N ASP A 415 -0.91 -10.70 -41.06
CA ASP A 415 -0.16 -10.38 -39.85
C ASP A 415 1.04 -11.32 -39.70
N VAL A 416 0.84 -12.62 -39.94
CA VAL A 416 1.90 -13.64 -39.83
C VAL A 416 2.96 -13.48 -40.92
N VAL A 417 2.58 -13.25 -42.18
CA VAL A 417 3.53 -12.94 -43.26
C VAL A 417 4.38 -11.71 -42.90
N SER A 418 3.74 -10.65 -42.41
CA SER A 418 4.46 -9.44 -41.97
C SER A 418 5.39 -9.71 -40.79
N ALA A 419 5.03 -10.65 -39.92
CA ALA A 419 5.84 -11.03 -38.77
C ALA A 419 7.10 -11.82 -39.16
N PHE A 420 7.03 -12.71 -40.14
CA PHE A 420 8.23 -13.38 -40.69
C PHE A 420 9.26 -12.37 -41.20
N ASN A 421 8.81 -11.36 -41.94
CA ASN A 421 9.69 -10.27 -42.41
C ASN A 421 10.35 -9.52 -41.23
N ARG A 422 9.61 -9.24 -40.15
CA ARG A 422 10.15 -8.58 -38.94
C ARG A 422 11.15 -9.45 -38.16
N LEU A 423 11.02 -10.77 -38.27
CA LEU A 423 11.98 -11.73 -37.74
C LEU A 423 13.19 -11.94 -38.69
N ASN A 424 13.29 -11.16 -39.77
CA ASN A 424 14.32 -11.27 -40.81
C ASN A 424 14.34 -12.65 -41.49
N ILE A 425 13.17 -13.27 -41.67
CA ILE A 425 13.01 -14.55 -42.36
C ILE A 425 12.26 -14.28 -43.67
N PRO A 426 12.95 -14.28 -44.83
CA PRO A 426 12.31 -14.02 -46.11
C PRO A 426 11.41 -15.20 -46.49
N LEU A 427 10.15 -14.91 -46.83
CA LEU A 427 9.21 -15.89 -47.37
C LEU A 427 9.10 -15.73 -48.89
N THR A 428 9.13 -16.85 -49.60
CA THR A 428 8.78 -16.93 -51.03
C THR A 428 7.31 -16.55 -51.26
N SER A 429 6.96 -16.15 -52.48
CA SER A 429 5.57 -15.83 -52.86
C SER A 429 4.61 -16.97 -52.56
N ASP A 430 5.03 -18.21 -52.82
CA ASP A 430 4.25 -19.42 -52.58
C ASP A 430 3.98 -19.67 -51.09
N GLU A 431 4.96 -19.40 -50.23
CA GLU A 431 4.81 -19.52 -48.77
C GLU A 431 3.91 -18.41 -48.21
N GLN A 432 4.02 -17.18 -48.72
CA GLN A 432 3.14 -16.08 -48.31
C GLN A 432 1.68 -16.37 -48.68
N GLU A 433 1.45 -16.87 -49.90
CA GLU A 433 0.15 -17.32 -50.36
C GLU A 433 -0.40 -18.42 -49.43
N LEU A 434 0.41 -19.44 -49.15
CA LEU A 434 0.03 -20.58 -48.32
C LEU A 434 -0.39 -20.17 -46.90
N ILE A 435 0.36 -19.24 -46.28
CA ILE A 435 0.02 -18.69 -44.95
C ILE A 435 -1.32 -17.94 -45.02
N ARG A 436 -1.51 -17.05 -46.00
CA ARG A 436 -2.75 -16.27 -46.13
C ARG A 436 -3.97 -17.17 -46.26
N TYR A 437 -3.89 -18.22 -47.07
CA TYR A 437 -4.98 -19.18 -47.21
C TYR A 437 -5.21 -20.00 -45.94
N SER A 438 -4.15 -20.50 -45.30
CA SER A 438 -4.29 -21.32 -44.09
C SER A 438 -5.03 -20.58 -42.97
N PHE A 439 -4.89 -19.25 -42.89
CA PHE A 439 -5.60 -18.41 -41.90
C PHE A 439 -7.00 -17.95 -42.34
N SER A 440 -7.38 -18.13 -43.61
CA SER A 440 -8.73 -17.81 -44.11
C SER A 440 -9.65 -19.03 -44.21
N MET A 441 -9.09 -20.24 -44.08
CA MET A 441 -9.85 -21.50 -44.07
C MET A 441 -10.79 -21.59 -42.87
N LYS A 442 -12.06 -21.89 -43.14
CA LYS A 442 -13.10 -22.18 -42.16
C LYS A 442 -13.37 -23.68 -42.07
N THR A 443 -13.19 -24.40 -43.17
CA THR A 443 -13.43 -25.85 -43.29
C THR A 443 -12.35 -26.52 -44.14
N PRO A 444 -12.10 -27.83 -43.97
CA PRO A 444 -11.15 -28.56 -44.81
C PRO A 444 -11.47 -28.50 -46.31
N SER A 445 -12.74 -28.36 -46.68
CA SER A 445 -13.18 -28.21 -48.08
C SER A 445 -12.72 -26.93 -48.75
N ASP A 446 -12.31 -25.91 -47.98
CA ASP A 446 -11.77 -24.65 -48.52
C ASP A 446 -10.40 -24.86 -49.20
N THR A 447 -9.80 -26.05 -49.06
CA THR A 447 -8.54 -26.45 -49.71
C THR A 447 -8.72 -26.93 -51.16
N ALA A 448 -9.95 -27.19 -51.61
CA ALA A 448 -10.23 -27.85 -52.89
C ALA A 448 -9.76 -27.07 -54.14
N GLY A 449 -9.59 -25.75 -54.02
CA GLY A 449 -9.09 -24.87 -55.09
C GLY A 449 -7.57 -24.68 -55.12
N ILE A 450 -6.82 -25.31 -54.20
CA ILE A 450 -5.37 -25.10 -54.07
C ILE A 450 -4.61 -26.38 -54.39
N SER A 451 -3.85 -26.37 -55.48
CA SER A 451 -3.03 -27.51 -55.89
C SER A 451 -1.98 -27.86 -54.83
N ASP A 452 -1.86 -29.16 -54.54
CA ASP A 452 -0.86 -29.74 -53.64
C ASP A 452 -0.80 -29.12 -52.23
N PHE A 453 -1.91 -28.52 -51.76
CA PHE A 453 -1.97 -27.79 -50.48
C PHE A 453 -1.37 -28.59 -49.31
N HIS A 454 -1.77 -29.85 -49.16
CA HIS A 454 -1.30 -30.71 -48.07
C HIS A 454 0.22 -30.95 -48.12
N ARG A 455 0.77 -31.17 -49.32
CA ARG A 455 2.22 -31.36 -49.52
C ARG A 455 2.99 -30.08 -49.22
N ARG A 456 2.51 -28.94 -49.74
CA ARG A 456 3.08 -27.61 -49.53
C ARG A 456 3.08 -27.23 -48.04
N THR A 457 1.96 -27.40 -47.35
CA THR A 457 1.84 -27.15 -45.90
C THR A 457 2.75 -28.05 -45.08
N LYS A 458 2.87 -29.33 -45.45
CA LYS A 458 3.81 -30.25 -44.77
C LYS A 458 5.26 -29.80 -44.94
N ALA A 459 5.68 -29.43 -46.16
CA ALA A 459 7.02 -28.94 -46.42
C ALA A 459 7.31 -27.63 -45.65
N PHE A 460 6.37 -26.69 -45.68
CA PHE A 460 6.45 -25.45 -44.91
C PHE A 460 6.58 -25.71 -43.40
N ASN A 461 5.78 -26.63 -42.85
CA ASN A 461 5.84 -27.00 -41.44
C ASN A 461 7.16 -27.63 -41.03
N GLN A 462 7.76 -28.41 -41.91
CA GLN A 462 9.08 -29.00 -41.69
C GLN A 462 10.20 -27.97 -41.75
N GLN A 463 10.05 -26.95 -42.61
CA GLN A 463 11.02 -25.88 -42.78
C GLN A 463 10.98 -24.86 -41.63
N TYR A 464 9.80 -24.53 -41.10
CA TYR A 464 9.61 -23.49 -40.07
C TYR A 464 8.89 -23.98 -38.79
N PRO A 465 9.32 -25.06 -38.13
CA PRO A 465 8.56 -25.68 -37.04
C PRO A 465 8.35 -24.74 -35.84
N ALA A 466 9.43 -24.16 -35.30
CA ALA A 466 9.36 -23.21 -34.17
C ALA A 466 9.10 -21.75 -34.63
N LEU A 467 9.50 -21.43 -35.86
CA LEU A 467 9.42 -20.07 -36.41
C LEU A 467 7.99 -19.65 -36.73
N GLN A 468 7.10 -20.60 -37.02
CA GLN A 468 5.66 -20.30 -37.15
C GLN A 468 5.05 -19.80 -35.85
N LEU A 469 5.39 -20.44 -34.73
CA LEU A 469 4.95 -20.00 -33.41
C LEU A 469 5.53 -18.61 -33.10
N ALA A 470 6.83 -18.41 -33.32
CA ALA A 470 7.48 -17.13 -33.11
C ALA A 470 6.87 -16.01 -33.98
N ALA A 471 6.55 -16.29 -35.25
CA ALA A 471 5.90 -15.34 -36.15
C ALA A 471 4.48 -15.01 -35.70
N ARG A 472 3.71 -15.99 -35.25
CA ARG A 472 2.37 -15.76 -34.66
C ARG A 472 2.44 -14.88 -33.42
N GLU A 473 3.40 -15.16 -32.54
CA GLU A 473 3.63 -14.41 -31.30
C GLU A 473 4.14 -12.99 -31.58
N GLN A 474 5.01 -12.80 -32.57
CA GLN A 474 5.45 -11.50 -33.09
C GLN A 474 4.28 -10.69 -33.67
N ALA A 475 3.36 -11.33 -34.40
CA ALA A 475 2.15 -10.72 -34.92
C ALA A 475 1.22 -10.24 -33.79
N LEU A 476 1.06 -11.04 -32.72
CA LEU A 476 0.29 -10.65 -31.54
C LEU A 476 0.91 -9.44 -30.83
N LEU A 477 2.22 -9.46 -30.53
CA LEU A 477 2.91 -8.31 -29.93
C LEU A 477 2.71 -7.02 -30.76
N GLN A 478 2.77 -7.13 -32.08
CA GLN A 478 2.52 -5.99 -32.97
C GLN A 478 1.08 -5.47 -32.86
N LYS A 479 0.07 -6.33 -32.70
CA LYS A 479 -1.32 -5.89 -32.47
C LYS A 479 -1.49 -5.13 -31.15
N TYR A 480 -0.83 -5.56 -30.08
CA TYR A 480 -0.82 -4.82 -28.81
C TYR A 480 -0.24 -3.42 -29.01
N ARG A 481 0.94 -3.33 -29.66
CA ARG A 481 1.60 -2.06 -29.95
C ARG A 481 0.75 -1.14 -30.84
N SER A 482 0.21 -1.66 -31.93
CA SER A 482 -0.66 -0.90 -32.84
C SER A 482 -1.96 -0.43 -32.18
N THR A 483 -2.52 -1.24 -31.28
CA THR A 483 -3.69 -0.85 -30.48
C THR A 483 -3.36 0.33 -29.56
N LEU A 484 -2.32 0.23 -28.74
CA LEU A 484 -1.89 1.32 -27.84
C LEU A 484 -1.59 2.61 -28.61
N SER A 485 -0.88 2.51 -29.74
CA SER A 485 -0.56 3.66 -30.59
C SER A 485 -1.82 4.32 -31.15
N ARG A 486 -2.77 3.52 -31.68
CA ARG A 486 -3.99 4.03 -32.30
C ARG A 486 -4.96 4.66 -31.29
N THR A 487 -5.20 3.99 -30.16
CA THR A 487 -6.25 4.35 -29.19
C THR A 487 -5.77 5.35 -28.14
N MET A 488 -4.50 5.26 -27.72
CA MET A 488 -3.94 6.09 -26.66
C MET A 488 -2.85 7.05 -27.14
N GLY A 489 -2.35 6.89 -28.37
CA GLY A 489 -1.18 7.64 -28.85
C GLY A 489 0.14 7.17 -28.25
N ILE A 490 0.16 5.97 -27.63
CA ILE A 490 1.36 5.43 -26.98
C ILE A 490 2.06 4.47 -27.92
N ASP A 491 3.18 4.90 -28.53
CA ASP A 491 4.09 3.99 -29.23
C ASP A 491 5.20 3.48 -28.29
N SER A 492 4.82 2.60 -27.36
CA SER A 492 5.75 2.04 -26.37
C SER A 492 6.08 0.59 -26.65
N LYS A 493 7.37 0.32 -26.83
CA LYS A 493 7.91 -1.04 -26.85
C LYS A 493 7.78 -1.72 -25.48
N LEU A 494 8.16 -1.02 -24.40
CA LEU A 494 8.13 -1.57 -23.04
C LEU A 494 6.72 -1.98 -22.61
N LEU A 495 5.74 -1.07 -22.70
CA LEU A 495 4.38 -1.35 -22.26
C LEU A 495 3.71 -2.45 -23.10
N SER A 496 3.92 -2.45 -24.41
CA SER A 496 3.40 -3.52 -25.27
C SER A 496 4.03 -4.88 -24.96
N GLU A 497 5.34 -4.93 -24.69
CA GLU A 497 6.02 -6.16 -24.27
C GLU A 497 5.60 -6.64 -22.87
N ILE A 498 5.29 -5.74 -21.93
CA ILE A 498 4.76 -6.12 -20.60
C ILE A 498 3.38 -6.77 -20.75
N LEU A 499 2.45 -6.12 -21.44
CA LEU A 499 1.10 -6.65 -21.67
C LEU A 499 1.14 -7.98 -22.43
N TYR A 500 2.03 -8.07 -23.42
CA TYR A 500 2.27 -9.30 -24.16
C TYR A 500 2.85 -10.40 -23.27
N GLY A 501 3.88 -10.10 -22.47
CA GLY A 501 4.54 -11.06 -21.59
C GLY A 501 3.57 -11.63 -20.55
N ARG A 502 2.71 -10.80 -19.95
CA ARG A 502 1.66 -11.24 -19.03
C ARG A 502 0.66 -12.18 -19.70
N ARG A 503 0.22 -11.86 -20.93
CA ARG A 503 -0.62 -12.76 -21.74
C ARG A 503 0.07 -14.09 -22.02
N VAL A 504 1.37 -14.08 -22.32
CA VAL A 504 2.16 -15.30 -22.55
C VAL A 504 2.24 -16.13 -21.29
N ILE A 505 2.56 -15.55 -20.14
CA ILE A 505 2.62 -16.25 -18.84
C ILE A 505 1.28 -16.94 -18.55
N LEU A 506 0.15 -16.25 -18.71
CA LEU A 506 -1.17 -16.84 -18.55
C LEU A 506 -1.43 -17.98 -19.53
N SER A 507 -0.98 -17.84 -20.78
CA SER A 507 -1.11 -18.90 -21.79
C SER A 507 -0.28 -20.13 -21.41
N LEU A 508 0.93 -19.94 -20.89
CA LEU A 508 1.82 -21.01 -20.43
C LEU A 508 1.21 -21.75 -19.23
N TYR A 509 0.52 -21.05 -18.33
CA TYR A 509 -0.22 -21.67 -17.22
C TYR A 509 -1.43 -22.48 -17.68
N ALA A 510 -2.05 -22.12 -18.79
CA ALA A 510 -3.15 -22.88 -19.37
C ALA A 510 -2.69 -24.13 -20.16
N LEU A 511 -1.39 -24.26 -20.49
CA LEU A 511 -0.87 -25.42 -21.20
C LEU A 511 -0.88 -26.66 -20.31
N LYS A 512 -1.57 -27.70 -20.78
CA LYS A 512 -1.60 -29.02 -20.12
C LYS A 512 -0.45 -29.94 -20.54
N ARG A 513 0.65 -29.38 -21.06
CA ARG A 513 1.84 -30.12 -21.50
C ARG A 513 3.11 -29.29 -21.33
N ALA A 514 4.23 -29.98 -21.21
CA ALA A 514 5.54 -29.36 -21.33
C ALA A 514 5.81 -28.92 -22.79
N LEU A 515 6.46 -27.78 -22.91
CA LEU A 515 7.12 -27.25 -24.09
C LEU A 515 8.58 -27.70 -24.14
N SER A 516 9.07 -27.94 -25.36
CA SER A 516 10.51 -28.02 -25.65
C SER A 516 11.17 -26.63 -25.54
N ASP A 517 12.50 -26.60 -25.38
CA ASP A 517 13.25 -25.34 -25.31
C ASP A 517 13.03 -24.45 -26.54
N LYS A 518 12.89 -25.08 -27.73
CA LYS A 518 12.58 -24.37 -28.98
C LYS A 518 11.20 -23.72 -28.95
N GLU A 519 10.18 -24.45 -28.49
CA GLU A 519 8.82 -23.90 -28.36
C GLU A 519 8.77 -22.78 -27.32
N LEU A 520 9.41 -22.96 -26.17
CA LEU A 520 9.47 -21.92 -25.14
C LEU A 520 10.20 -20.67 -25.67
N SER A 521 11.30 -20.85 -26.41
CA SER A 521 12.04 -19.73 -27.01
C SER A 521 11.21 -18.92 -27.99
N ALA A 522 10.31 -19.57 -28.74
CA ALA A 522 9.43 -18.90 -29.68
C ALA A 522 8.45 -17.91 -29.00
N PHE A 523 8.04 -18.18 -27.75
CA PHE A 523 7.15 -17.29 -27.00
C PHE A 523 7.80 -15.98 -26.55
N TYR A 524 9.12 -15.98 -26.29
CA TYR A 524 9.81 -14.77 -25.82
C TYR A 524 10.80 -14.21 -26.84
N GLN A 525 10.98 -14.86 -28.00
CA GLN A 525 11.78 -14.34 -29.10
C GLN A 525 11.36 -12.93 -29.56
N PRO A 526 10.05 -12.59 -29.65
CA PRO A 526 9.59 -11.25 -30.02
C PRO A 526 9.90 -10.16 -28.99
N VAL A 527 9.96 -10.54 -27.71
CA VAL A 527 10.23 -9.64 -26.58
C VAL A 527 11.69 -9.22 -26.66
N THR A 528 12.02 -7.98 -26.36
CA THR A 528 13.40 -7.50 -26.37
C THR A 528 13.91 -7.08 -25.00
N GLN A 529 13.02 -6.79 -24.05
CA GLN A 529 13.39 -6.52 -22.66
C GLN A 529 13.87 -7.82 -21.98
N PRO A 530 15.12 -7.88 -21.49
CA PRO A 530 15.68 -9.08 -20.85
C PRO A 530 14.88 -9.53 -19.61
N GLU A 531 14.36 -8.58 -18.84
CA GLU A 531 13.63 -8.84 -17.60
C GLU A 531 12.30 -9.56 -17.90
N ILE A 532 11.64 -9.18 -19.01
CA ILE A 532 10.38 -9.80 -19.45
C ILE A 532 10.64 -11.22 -19.96
N ARG A 533 11.70 -11.43 -20.75
CA ARG A 533 12.10 -12.77 -21.19
C ARG A 533 12.39 -13.69 -20.00
N THR A 534 13.16 -13.18 -19.03
CA THR A 534 13.54 -13.92 -17.82
C THR A 534 12.31 -14.28 -16.98
N ALA A 535 11.35 -13.36 -16.86
CA ALA A 535 10.09 -13.63 -16.16
C ALA A 535 9.27 -14.73 -16.86
N ILE A 536 9.09 -14.66 -18.19
CA ILE A 536 8.38 -15.69 -18.96
C ILE A 536 9.00 -17.08 -18.75
N GLN A 537 10.32 -17.18 -18.84
CA GLN A 537 11.06 -18.43 -18.61
C GLN A 537 10.87 -18.93 -17.18
N SER A 538 11.03 -18.05 -16.19
CA SER A 538 10.94 -18.40 -14.77
C SER A 538 9.53 -18.88 -14.39
N GLU A 539 8.48 -18.22 -14.87
CA GLU A 539 7.09 -18.61 -14.60
C GLU A 539 6.75 -19.96 -15.24
N TYR A 540 7.22 -20.24 -16.46
CA TYR A 540 7.06 -21.56 -17.09
C TYR A 540 7.75 -22.69 -16.30
N LEU A 541 8.98 -22.44 -15.81
CA LEU A 541 9.68 -23.40 -14.96
C LEU A 541 8.96 -23.64 -13.63
N LYS A 542 8.25 -22.64 -13.09
CA LYS A 542 7.40 -22.81 -11.90
C LYS A 542 6.15 -23.63 -12.19
N SER A 543 5.51 -23.46 -13.35
CA SER A 543 4.29 -24.21 -13.68
C SER A 543 4.54 -25.68 -13.99
N THR A 544 5.71 -26.03 -14.50
CA THR A 544 6.09 -27.42 -14.82
C THR A 544 6.55 -28.23 -13.60
N ARG A 545 6.82 -27.59 -12.47
CA ARG A 545 7.20 -28.22 -11.19
C ARG A 545 6.00 -28.51 -10.27
N LYS A 546 4.83 -27.98 -10.59
CA LYS A 546 3.56 -28.25 -9.91
C LYS A 546 2.80 -29.32 -10.68
#